data_AF-A0A7C3UMQ0-F1
#
_entry.id   AF-A0A7C3UMQ0-F1
#
_cell.length_a   1.000
_cell.length_b   1.000
_cell.length_c   1.000
_cell.angle_alpha   90.00
_cell.angle_beta   90.00
_cell.angle_gamma   90.00
#
_symmetry.space_group_name_H-M   'P 1'
#
loop_
_entity.id
_entity.type
_entity.pdbx_description
1 polymer ?
#
loop_
_entity_poly.entity_id
_entity_poly.type
_entity_poly.pdbx_seq_one_letter_code
_entity_poly.pdbx_strand_id
1 'polypeptide(L)'
;MSESGKIIEITEKYGARNYHPLPVVIAKAQGVWVEDPEGRRYMDMLSCYSALNQGHRHPRIIQALKEQADRVTLTSRAFHNDRLGRFFELLCQLTGKKKVLPMNSGAEAVETAVKAARRWAYAVKGVSPDEAEIIVCSNNFHP
;
A
#
# COMPACT_ATOMS: atom_id res chain seq x y z
N MET A 1 -13.76 31.34 -10.50
CA MET A 1 -12.88 30.16 -10.46
C MET A 1 -13.37 29.25 -9.35
N SER A 2 -13.62 27.96 -9.64
CA SER A 2 -14.04 26.99 -8.63
C SER A 2 -12.93 26.75 -7.61
N GLU A 3 -13.26 26.20 -6.44
CA GLU A 3 -12.27 25.89 -5.42
C GLU A 3 -11.37 24.75 -5.90
N SER A 4 -11.96 23.74 -6.56
CA SER A 4 -11.22 22.68 -7.27
C SER A 4 -10.19 23.24 -8.26
N GLY A 5 -10.55 24.27 -9.03
CA GLY A 5 -9.64 24.90 -10.01
C GLY A 5 -8.39 25.51 -9.35
N LYS A 6 -8.58 26.24 -8.25
CA LYS A 6 -7.45 26.82 -7.49
C LYS A 6 -6.54 25.73 -6.92
N ILE A 7 -7.10 24.63 -6.40
CA ILE A 7 -6.32 23.51 -5.84
C ILE A 7 -5.49 22.83 -6.94
N ILE A 8 -6.06 22.65 -8.14
CA ILE A 8 -5.34 22.12 -9.30
C ILE A 8 -4.18 23.04 -9.68
N GLU A 9 -4.40 24.36 -9.80
CA GLU A 9 -3.34 25.32 -10.13
C GLU A 9 -2.18 25.31 -9.11
N ILE A 10 -2.50 25.23 -7.81
CA ILE A 10 -1.50 25.09 -6.75
C ILE A 10 -0.71 23.79 -6.93
N THR A 11 -1.41 22.69 -7.20
CA THR A 11 -0.79 21.36 -7.38
C THR A 11 0.14 21.36 -8.60
N GLU A 12 -0.27 21.94 -9.72
CA GLU A 12 0.54 22.03 -10.94
C GLU A 12 1.75 22.96 -10.81
N LYS A 13 1.64 23.98 -9.97
CA LYS A 13 2.73 24.94 -9.70
C LYS A 13 3.83 24.34 -8.83
N TYR A 14 3.46 23.58 -7.80
CA TYR A 14 4.39 23.11 -6.77
C TYR A 14 4.70 21.60 -6.85
N GLY A 15 3.88 20.80 -7.52
CA GLY A 15 4.05 19.36 -7.68
C GLY A 15 4.92 18.98 -8.87
N ALA A 16 5.65 17.87 -8.75
CA ALA A 16 6.33 17.27 -9.88
C ALA A 16 5.32 16.76 -10.92
N ARG A 17 5.61 16.92 -12.21
CA ARG A 17 4.72 16.52 -13.32
C ARG A 17 4.94 15.05 -13.72
N ASN A 18 4.65 14.12 -12.81
CA ASN A 18 4.78 12.68 -13.03
C ASN A 18 3.44 11.93 -13.14
N TYR A 19 2.32 12.64 -13.01
CA TYR A 19 0.97 12.11 -13.22
C TYR A 19 0.15 13.04 -14.12
N HIS A 20 -0.90 12.47 -14.73
CA HIS A 20 -1.94 13.23 -15.44
C HIS A 20 -3.32 12.89 -14.82
N PRO A 21 -3.66 13.49 -13.66
CA PRO A 21 -4.91 13.18 -12.96
C PRO A 21 -6.15 13.65 -13.74
N LEU A 22 -7.29 13.00 -13.51
CA LEU A 22 -8.57 13.57 -13.91
C LEU A 22 -8.78 14.91 -13.17
N PRO A 23 -9.45 15.91 -13.80
CA PRO A 23 -9.67 17.23 -13.20
C PRO A 23 -10.78 17.20 -12.13
N VAL A 24 -10.65 16.33 -11.14
CA VAL A 24 -11.57 16.14 -10.02
C VAL A 24 -10.77 16.22 -8.72
N VAL A 25 -11.15 17.13 -7.84
CA VAL A 25 -10.54 17.27 -6.51
C VAL A 25 -11.43 16.57 -5.49
N ILE A 26 -10.90 15.59 -4.76
CA ILE A 26 -11.64 14.90 -3.69
C ILE A 26 -11.37 15.61 -2.36
N ALA A 27 -12.42 16.08 -1.69
CA ALA A 27 -12.34 16.77 -0.40
C ALA A 27 -12.89 15.93 0.77
N LYS A 28 -13.89 15.09 0.53
CA LYS A 28 -14.45 14.15 1.51
C LYS A 28 -14.66 12.79 0.87
N ALA A 29 -14.61 11.74 1.69
CA ALA A 29 -14.86 10.38 1.21
C ALA A 29 -15.39 9.48 2.33
N GLN A 30 -16.36 8.63 2.01
CA GLN A 30 -16.91 7.62 2.92
C GLN A 30 -17.55 6.46 2.14
N GLY A 31 -17.16 5.23 2.49
CA GLY A 31 -17.62 4.04 1.78
C GLY A 31 -17.21 4.10 0.31
N VAL A 32 -18.18 3.99 -0.59
CA VAL A 32 -17.95 4.07 -2.06
C VAL A 32 -18.04 5.50 -2.61
N TRP A 33 -18.32 6.50 -1.77
CA TRP A 33 -18.64 7.85 -2.21
C TRP A 33 -17.52 8.84 -1.89
N VAL A 34 -17.26 9.73 -2.85
CA VAL A 34 -16.35 10.87 -2.72
C VAL A 34 -17.08 12.16 -3.07
N GLU A 35 -16.70 13.27 -2.43
CA GLU A 35 -17.27 14.59 -2.66
C GLU A 35 -16.14 15.58 -2.95
N ASP A 36 -16.36 16.46 -3.92
CA ASP A 36 -15.44 17.57 -4.22
C ASP A 36 -15.71 18.80 -3.31
N PRO A 37 -14.84 19.83 -3.33
CA PRO A 37 -15.03 21.06 -2.57
C PRO A 37 -16.34 21.80 -2.90
N GLU A 38 -16.90 21.60 -4.09
CA GLU A 38 -18.18 22.19 -4.50
C GLU A 38 -19.39 21.37 -4.02
N GLY A 39 -19.18 20.23 -3.35
CA GLY A 39 -20.22 19.35 -2.84
C GLY A 39 -20.79 18.39 -3.88
N ARG A 40 -20.19 18.30 -5.08
CA ARG A 40 -20.59 17.29 -6.07
C ARG A 40 -20.09 15.92 -5.62
N ARG A 41 -20.99 14.93 -5.66
CA ARG A 41 -20.75 13.58 -5.15
C ARG A 41 -20.58 12.59 -6.30
N TYR A 42 -19.57 11.74 -6.18
CA TYR A 42 -19.19 10.74 -7.16
C TYR A 42 -19.08 9.37 -6.51
N MET A 43 -19.41 8.32 -7.24
CA MET A 43 -19.08 6.95 -6.86
C MET A 43 -17.64 6.65 -7.29
N ASP A 44 -16.79 6.24 -6.35
CA ASP A 44 -15.41 5.86 -6.62
C ASP A 44 -15.35 4.47 -7.26
N MET A 45 -15.12 4.45 -8.57
CA MET A 45 -14.96 3.24 -9.38
C MET A 45 -13.48 2.87 -9.61
N LEU A 46 -12.55 3.52 -8.91
CA LEU A 46 -11.11 3.24 -8.98
C LEU A 46 -10.58 2.58 -7.68
N SER A 47 -11.11 2.99 -6.52
CA SER A 47 -10.75 2.46 -5.19
C SER A 47 -9.24 2.50 -4.89
N CYS A 48 -8.57 3.55 -5.37
CA CYS A 48 -7.10 3.69 -5.30
C CYS A 48 -6.38 2.42 -5.76
N TYR A 49 -6.70 1.95 -6.97
CA TYR A 49 -6.15 0.71 -7.54
C TYR A 49 -6.36 -0.50 -6.62
N SER A 50 -7.57 -0.65 -6.09
CA SER A 50 -7.98 -1.70 -5.14
C SER A 50 -7.39 -1.62 -3.72
N ALA A 51 -6.69 -0.55 -3.35
CA ALA A 51 -6.24 -0.35 -1.98
C ALA A 51 -7.40 -0.09 -1.00
N LEU A 52 -8.54 0.40 -1.51
CA LEU A 52 -9.71 0.79 -0.72
C LEU A 52 -10.87 -0.22 -0.81
N ASN A 53 -10.56 -1.52 -0.85
CA ASN A 53 -11.57 -2.58 -0.95
C ASN A 53 -12.65 -2.53 0.16
N GLN A 54 -12.31 -2.02 1.34
CA GLN A 54 -13.21 -1.88 2.48
C GLN A 54 -14.02 -0.57 2.45
N GLY A 55 -13.81 0.27 1.44
CA GLY A 55 -14.37 1.60 1.32
C GLY A 55 -13.58 2.67 2.07
N HIS A 56 -13.73 3.92 1.62
CA HIS A 56 -13.13 5.09 2.25
C HIS A 56 -13.54 5.22 3.71
N ARG A 57 -12.56 5.46 4.58
CA ARG A 57 -12.75 5.74 6.02
C ARG A 57 -13.60 4.70 6.75
N HIS A 58 -13.41 3.41 6.45
CA HIS A 58 -14.12 2.34 7.14
C HIS A 58 -13.97 2.48 8.69
N PRO A 59 -15.06 2.55 9.47
CA PRO A 59 -15.03 2.99 10.86
C PRO A 59 -14.14 2.11 11.74
N ARG A 60 -14.15 0.79 11.54
CA ARG A 60 -13.28 -0.15 12.28
C ARG A 60 -11.79 0.09 12.03
N ILE A 61 -11.40 0.45 10.81
CA ILE A 61 -9.99 0.66 10.44
C ILE A 61 -9.52 1.99 11.03
N ILE A 62 -10.32 3.05 10.90
CA ILE A 62 -10.02 4.36 11.48
C ILE A 62 -9.91 4.28 13.00
N GLN A 63 -10.80 3.53 13.66
CA GLN A 63 -10.74 3.36 15.10
C GLN A 63 -9.47 2.63 15.54
N ALA A 64 -9.14 1.50 14.90
CA ALA A 64 -7.92 0.75 15.20
C ALA A 64 -6.63 1.57 14.97
N LEU A 65 -6.61 2.41 13.92
CA LEU A 65 -5.50 3.33 13.66
C LEU A 65 -5.33 4.34 14.81
N LYS A 66 -6.42 5.00 15.23
CA LYS A 66 -6.38 6.00 16.31
C LYS A 66 -5.93 5.39 17.63
N GLU A 67 -6.54 4.27 18.03
CA GLU A 67 -6.20 3.58 19.27
C GLU A 67 -4.73 3.17 19.34
N GLN A 68 -4.14 2.73 18.22
CA GLN A 68 -2.73 2.38 18.20
C GLN A 68 -1.82 3.61 18.15
N ALA A 69 -2.22 4.66 17.42
CA ALA A 69 -1.47 5.91 17.33
C ALA A 69 -1.36 6.64 18.67
N ASP A 70 -2.40 6.56 19.51
CA ASP A 70 -2.40 7.10 20.88
C ASP A 70 -1.48 6.31 21.84
N ARG A 71 -0.98 5.15 21.42
CA ARG A 71 -0.12 4.26 22.23
C ARG A 71 1.33 4.27 21.75
N VAL A 72 1.58 3.73 20.56
CA VAL A 72 2.92 3.57 19.96
C VAL A 72 2.80 3.46 18.45
N THR A 73 3.56 4.27 17.71
CA THR A 73 3.57 4.27 16.23
C THR A 73 4.76 3.54 15.62
N LEU A 74 5.98 3.75 16.13
CA LEU A 74 7.20 3.21 15.53
C LEU A 74 8.26 2.86 16.58
N THR A 75 8.75 1.62 16.55
CA THR A 75 9.80 1.11 17.45
C THR A 75 11.05 0.67 16.72
N SER A 76 11.11 0.81 15.38
CA SER A 76 12.04 0.05 14.52
C SER A 76 11.93 -1.47 14.72
N ARG A 77 12.84 -2.22 14.10
CA ARG A 77 13.00 -3.67 14.31
C ARG A 77 14.07 -4.01 15.34
N ALA A 78 14.75 -3.01 15.91
CA ALA A 78 15.72 -3.19 16.99
C ALA A 78 15.04 -3.54 18.33
N PHE A 79 13.76 -3.18 18.48
CA PHE A 79 12.96 -3.52 19.66
C PHE A 79 11.76 -4.37 19.28
N HIS A 80 11.32 -5.22 20.22
CA HIS A 80 10.02 -5.87 20.12
C HIS A 80 8.90 -4.87 20.42
N ASN A 81 7.73 -5.09 19.81
CA ASN A 81 6.50 -4.39 20.17
C ASN A 81 5.36 -5.40 20.37
N ASP A 82 4.31 -4.99 21.08
CA ASP A 82 3.22 -5.84 21.54
C ASP A 82 2.23 -6.26 20.43
N ARG A 83 2.24 -5.60 19.26
CA ARG A 83 1.31 -5.87 18.15
C ARG A 83 1.88 -6.81 17.08
N LEU A 84 3.18 -6.73 16.79
CA LEU A 84 3.79 -7.39 15.64
C LEU A 84 3.65 -8.92 15.68
N GLY A 85 3.80 -9.55 16.85
CA GLY A 85 3.65 -10.99 17.00
C GLY A 85 2.23 -11.49 16.66
N ARG A 86 1.20 -10.78 17.14
CA ARG A 86 -0.20 -11.09 16.84
C ARG A 86 -0.54 -10.88 15.37
N PHE A 87 0.04 -9.85 14.76
CA PHE A 87 -0.09 -9.63 13.32
C PHE A 87 0.50 -10.78 12.50
N PHE A 88 1.67 -11.32 12.88
CA PHE A 88 2.26 -12.50 12.23
C PHE A 88 1.40 -13.75 12.38
N GLU A 89 0.94 -14.03 13.59
CA GLU A 89 0.06 -15.17 13.87
C GLU A 89 -1.20 -15.13 12.99
N LEU A 90 -1.90 -13.99 12.99
CA LEU A 90 -3.12 -13.80 12.20
C LEU A 90 -2.89 -14.02 10.71
N LEU A 91 -1.84 -13.44 10.14
CA LEU A 91 -1.56 -13.59 8.71
C LEU A 91 -1.12 -15.01 8.34
N CYS A 92 -0.31 -15.66 9.17
CA CYS A 92 0.08 -17.05 8.93
C CYS A 92 -1.17 -17.96 8.92
N GLN A 93 -2.09 -17.79 9.87
CA GLN A 93 -3.33 -18.55 9.92
C GLN A 93 -4.23 -18.26 8.72
N LEU A 94 -4.41 -16.98 8.36
CA LEU A 94 -5.26 -16.56 7.24
C LEU A 94 -4.75 -17.07 5.89
N THR A 95 -3.43 -17.08 5.68
CA THR A 95 -2.81 -17.41 4.39
C THR A 95 -2.33 -18.87 4.29
N GLY A 96 -2.38 -19.62 5.40
CA GLY A 96 -1.79 -20.96 5.50
C GLY A 96 -0.26 -20.99 5.37
N LYS A 97 0.42 -19.84 5.48
CA LYS A 97 1.89 -19.75 5.39
C LYS A 97 2.54 -19.95 6.75
N LYS A 98 3.77 -20.48 6.75
CA LYS A 98 4.52 -20.75 7.99
C LYS A 98 5.17 -19.51 8.60
N LYS A 99 5.47 -18.50 7.78
CA LYS A 99 6.16 -17.26 8.17
C LYS A 99 5.68 -16.10 7.29
N VAL A 100 5.79 -14.89 7.82
CA VAL A 100 5.50 -13.63 7.13
C VAL A 100 6.66 -12.66 7.35
N LEU A 101 6.96 -11.85 6.34
CA LEU A 101 7.92 -10.76 6.41
C LEU A 101 7.22 -9.47 5.94
N PRO A 102 6.81 -8.57 6.86
CA PRO A 102 6.10 -7.35 6.49
C PRO A 102 7.04 -6.31 5.87
N MET A 103 6.54 -5.62 4.85
CA MET A 103 7.13 -4.44 4.22
C MET A 103 6.06 -3.36 4.10
N ASN A 104 6.40 -2.20 3.53
CA ASN A 104 5.50 -1.04 3.47
C ASN A 104 4.84 -0.90 2.09
N SER A 105 5.59 -1.10 1.01
CA SER A 105 5.12 -0.93 -0.36
C SER A 105 5.01 -2.26 -1.13
N GLY A 106 4.26 -2.23 -2.24
CA GLY A 106 4.21 -3.36 -3.17
C GLY A 106 5.57 -3.66 -3.82
N ALA A 107 6.36 -2.63 -4.14
CA ALA A 107 7.71 -2.77 -4.71
C ALA A 107 8.63 -3.51 -3.74
N GLU A 108 8.68 -3.06 -2.47
CA GLU A 108 9.50 -3.68 -1.43
C GLU A 108 9.13 -5.16 -1.22
N ALA A 109 7.83 -5.48 -1.28
CA ALA A 109 7.36 -6.86 -1.16
C ALA A 109 7.86 -7.74 -2.33
N VAL A 110 7.77 -7.24 -3.57
CA VAL A 110 8.25 -7.95 -4.77
C VAL A 110 9.78 -8.12 -4.73
N GLU A 111 10.52 -7.05 -4.43
CA GLU A 111 11.98 -7.11 -4.31
C GLU A 111 12.42 -8.12 -3.23
N THR A 112 11.74 -8.12 -2.09
CA THR A 112 12.00 -9.06 -0.99
C THR A 112 11.69 -10.50 -1.40
N ALA A 113 10.61 -10.73 -2.15
CA ALA A 113 10.27 -12.06 -2.67
C ALA A 113 11.34 -12.57 -3.66
N VAL A 114 11.81 -11.72 -4.57
CA VAL A 114 12.91 -12.04 -5.51
C VAL A 114 14.20 -12.38 -4.75
N LYS A 115 14.56 -11.58 -3.74
CA LYS A 115 15.73 -11.86 -2.88
C LYS A 115 15.61 -13.19 -2.16
N ALA A 116 14.42 -13.50 -1.61
CA ALA A 116 14.16 -14.76 -0.94
C ALA A 116 14.27 -15.96 -1.91
N ALA A 117 13.72 -15.84 -3.12
CA ALA A 117 13.78 -16.87 -4.15
C ALA A 117 15.23 -17.14 -4.61
N ARG A 118 16.01 -16.09 -4.90
CA ARG A 118 17.43 -16.22 -5.27
C ARG A 118 18.27 -16.83 -4.15
N ARG A 119 18.09 -16.36 -2.90
CA ARG A 119 18.79 -16.94 -1.74
C ARG A 119 18.49 -18.42 -1.57
N TRP A 120 17.24 -18.83 -1.77
CA TRP A 120 16.86 -20.24 -1.75
C TRP A 120 17.49 -21.02 -2.91
N ALA A 121 17.53 -20.45 -4.12
CA ALA A 121 18.13 -21.09 -5.28
C ALA A 121 19.62 -21.42 -5.05
N TYR A 122 20.37 -20.50 -4.45
CA TYR A 122 21.78 -20.73 -4.12
C TYR A 122 21.96 -21.70 -2.93
N ALA A 123 21.25 -21.46 -1.82
CA ALA A 123 21.51 -22.19 -0.57
C ALA A 123 20.87 -23.59 -0.51
N VAL A 124 19.79 -23.82 -1.27
CA VAL A 124 19.00 -25.06 -1.18
C VAL A 124 18.96 -25.79 -2.52
N LYS A 125 18.67 -25.09 -3.62
CA LYS A 125 18.61 -25.73 -4.95
C LYS A 125 20.01 -26.02 -5.52
N GLY A 126 21.04 -25.28 -5.09
CA GLY A 126 22.43 -25.45 -5.53
C GLY A 126 22.75 -24.81 -6.88
N VAL A 127 22.03 -23.75 -7.26
CA VAL A 127 22.37 -22.94 -8.45
C VAL A 127 23.72 -22.24 -8.21
N SER A 128 24.57 -22.18 -9.24
CA SER A 128 25.86 -21.48 -9.17
C SER A 128 25.68 -20.00 -8.78
N PRO A 129 26.67 -19.39 -8.10
CA PRO A 129 26.63 -17.96 -7.79
C PRO A 129 26.33 -17.11 -9.03
N ASP A 130 25.44 -16.13 -8.88
CA ASP A 130 25.02 -15.17 -9.90
C ASP A 130 24.29 -15.74 -11.14
N GLU A 131 23.98 -17.04 -11.15
CA GLU A 131 23.28 -17.73 -12.25
C GLU A 131 21.76 -17.92 -11.98
N ALA A 132 21.20 -17.37 -10.90
CA ALA A 132 19.78 -17.54 -10.59
C ALA A 132 18.87 -16.55 -11.34
N GLU A 133 18.11 -17.08 -12.29
CA GLU A 133 17.13 -16.34 -13.08
C GLU A 133 15.72 -16.36 -12.46
N ILE A 134 14.94 -15.31 -12.75
CA ILE A 134 13.53 -15.19 -12.38
C ILE A 134 12.73 -14.98 -13.66
N ILE A 135 11.81 -15.90 -13.95
CA ILE A 135 10.91 -15.78 -15.10
C ILE A 135 9.80 -14.81 -14.74
N VAL A 136 9.55 -13.85 -15.64
CA VAL A 136 8.51 -12.83 -15.52
C VAL A 136 7.70 -12.74 -16.83
N CYS A 137 6.49 -12.19 -16.77
CA CYS A 137 5.61 -12.09 -17.94
C CYS A 137 5.84 -10.77 -18.69
N SER A 138 5.67 -10.75 -20.01
CA SER A 138 5.63 -9.47 -20.75
C SER A 138 4.47 -8.60 -20.25
N ASN A 139 4.68 -7.28 -20.23
CA ASN A 139 3.71 -6.27 -19.75
C ASN A 139 3.24 -6.44 -18.28
N ASN A 140 3.96 -7.21 -17.48
CA ASN A 140 3.74 -7.18 -16.03
C ASN A 140 4.06 -5.80 -15.45
N PHE A 141 3.36 -5.46 -14.37
CA PHE A 141 3.61 -4.25 -13.60
C PHE A 141 4.06 -4.63 -12.20
N HIS A 142 5.32 -4.34 -11.90
CA HIS A 142 5.85 -4.32 -10.54
C HIS A 142 6.62 -3.01 -10.41
N PRO A 143 6.24 -2.15 -9.46
CA PRO A 143 6.98 -0.93 -9.17
C PRO A 143 8.39 -1.21 -8.65
#